data_AF-A0A7X8KRT1-F1
#
_entry.id   AF-A0A7X8KRT1-F1
#
_cell.length_a   1.000
_cell.length_b   1.000
_cell.length_c   1.000
_cell.angle_alpha   90.00
_cell.angle_beta   90.00
_cell.angle_gamma   90.00
#
_symmetry.space_group_name_H-M   'P 1'
#
loop_
_entity.id
_entity.type
_entity.pdbx_description
1 polymer ?
#
loop_
_entity_poly.entity_id
_entity_poly.type
_entity_poly.pdbx_seq_one_letter_code
_entity_poly.pdbx_strand_id
1 'polypeptide(L)'
;MANIIQDVAGVDFMTEKDIVIELLLTSKNTVNRYAAVLSEATSPMVRDVLKKHLNQNIDLQGQIVSYAMAQGYYRPYNPSEQINDDLKKADTSLDLEAWKLQAGEEFFGSKRDTPIVRS
;
A
#
# COMPACT_ATOMS: atom_id res chain seq x y z
N MET A 1 -21.39 9.80 -15.77
CA MET A 1 -20.77 11.12 -16.10
C MET A 1 -19.87 11.61 -14.96
N ALA A 2 -19.17 10.71 -14.25
CA ALA A 2 -18.27 11.04 -13.13
C ALA A 2 -16.78 10.95 -13.50
N ASN A 3 -16.47 10.40 -14.68
CA ASN A 3 -15.12 9.95 -15.02
C ASN A 3 -14.20 11.08 -15.52
N ILE A 4 -14.77 12.24 -15.92
CA ILE A 4 -13.99 13.36 -16.48
C ILE A 4 -13.54 14.34 -15.37
N ILE A 5 -14.27 14.42 -14.26
CA ILE A 5 -13.88 15.29 -13.13
C ILE A 5 -12.71 14.69 -12.33
N GLN A 6 -12.51 13.37 -12.39
CA GLN A 6 -11.33 12.70 -11.83
C GLN A 6 -10.05 12.92 -12.66
N ASP A 7 -10.18 13.22 -13.96
CA ASP A 7 -9.05 13.30 -14.90
C ASP A 7 -8.29 14.65 -14.82
N VAL A 8 -8.86 15.66 -14.17
CA VAL A 8 -8.33 17.06 -14.15
C VAL A 8 -7.78 17.51 -12.78
N ALA A 9 -8.02 16.76 -11.71
CA ALA A 9 -7.49 17.09 -10.39
C ALA A 9 -6.23 16.27 -10.14
N GLY A 10 -5.06 16.80 -10.49
CA GLY A 10 -3.74 16.25 -10.14
C GLY A 10 -3.54 16.15 -8.62
N VAL A 11 -4.16 15.14 -8.01
CA VAL A 11 -4.12 14.82 -6.59
C VAL A 11 -3.79 13.34 -6.49
N ASP A 12 -2.68 13.05 -5.85
CA ASP A 12 -2.27 11.71 -5.41
C ASP A 12 -3.36 11.12 -4.51
N PHE A 13 -4.25 10.29 -5.07
CA PHE A 13 -5.35 9.71 -4.32
C PHE A 13 -4.86 8.49 -3.54
N MET A 14 -4.16 8.74 -2.43
CA MET A 14 -3.91 7.71 -1.43
C MET A 14 -5.26 7.12 -1.00
N THR A 15 -5.53 5.85 -1.34
CA THR A 15 -6.79 5.19 -1.02
C THR A 15 -6.77 4.65 0.41
N GLU A 16 -7.94 4.33 0.97
CA GLU A 16 -8.02 3.66 2.27
C GLU A 16 -7.22 2.34 2.28
N LYS A 17 -7.27 1.59 1.16
CA LYS A 17 -6.46 0.38 0.98
C LYS A 17 -4.96 0.68 1.12
N ASP A 18 -4.48 1.79 0.53
CA ASP A 18 -3.07 2.14 0.57
C ASP A 18 -2.64 2.54 1.99
N ILE A 19 -3.49 3.28 2.72
CA ILE A 19 -3.27 3.62 4.15
C ILE A 19 -3.18 2.34 4.99
N VAL A 20 -4.13 1.41 4.83
CA VAL A 20 -4.18 0.17 5.62
C VAL A 20 -2.98 -0.72 5.35
N ILE A 21 -2.58 -0.86 4.07
CA ILE A 21 -1.43 -1.67 3.70
C ILE A 21 -0.13 -1.07 4.22
N GLU A 22 0.05 0.25 4.13
CA GLU A 22 1.23 0.93 4.67
C GLU A 22 1.29 0.82 6.20
N LEU A 23 0.14 0.98 6.87
CA LEU A 23 0.04 0.81 8.31
C LEU A 23 0.38 -0.64 8.73
N LEU A 24 -0.10 -1.63 7.98
CA LEU A 24 0.21 -3.05 8.22
C LEU A 24 1.70 -3.34 8.02
N LEU A 25 2.31 -2.81 6.97
CA LEU A 25 3.75 -2.92 6.70
C LEU A 25 4.58 -2.30 7.83
N THR A 26 4.23 -1.08 8.23
CA THR A 26 4.86 -0.37 9.35
C THR A 26 4.73 -1.13 10.66
N SER A 27 3.56 -1.71 10.95
CA SER A 27 3.31 -2.51 12.15
C SER A 27 4.20 -3.77 12.18
N LYS A 28 4.33 -4.50 11.07
CA LYS A 28 5.23 -5.67 10.97
C LYS A 28 6.68 -5.30 11.25
N ASN A 29 7.14 -4.19 10.66
CA ASN A 29 8.48 -3.68 10.88
C ASN A 29 8.71 -3.27 12.35
N THR A 30 7.71 -2.68 12.98
CA THR A 30 7.76 -2.27 14.39
C THR A 30 7.87 -3.48 15.31
N VAL A 31 7.09 -4.55 15.09
CA VAL A 31 7.20 -5.80 15.86
C VAL A 31 8.61 -6.41 15.75
N ASN A 32 9.16 -6.50 14.53
CA ASN A 32 10.52 -7.01 14.31
C ASN A 32 11.58 -6.17 15.02
N ARG A 33 11.46 -4.83 14.96
CA ARG A 33 12.39 -3.90 15.63
C ARG A 33 12.32 -4.04 17.15
N TYR A 34 11.13 -4.13 17.73
CA TYR A 34 11.00 -4.34 19.18
C TYR A 34 11.59 -5.67 19.61
N ALA A 35 11.38 -6.76 18.85
CA ALA A 35 11.99 -8.05 19.15
C ALA A 35 13.53 -7.99 19.14
N ALA A 36 14.12 -7.34 18.14
CA ALA A 36 15.56 -7.15 18.04
C ALA A 36 16.11 -6.34 19.23
N VAL A 37 15.58 -5.14 19.48
CA VAL A 37 16.04 -4.27 20.57
C VAL A 37 15.81 -4.91 21.94
N LEU A 38 14.72 -5.67 22.11
CA LEU A 38 14.45 -6.40 23.35
C LEU A 38 15.53 -7.45 23.65
N SER A 39 16.07 -8.10 22.61
CA SER A 39 17.14 -9.08 22.72
C SER A 39 18.50 -8.44 23.05
N GLU A 40 18.70 -7.18 22.66
CA GLU A 40 19.93 -6.41 22.88
C GLU A 40 19.91 -5.58 24.19
N ALA A 41 18.73 -5.33 24.76
CA ALA A 41 18.57 -4.53 25.97
C ALA A 41 19.19 -5.22 27.18
N THR A 42 20.16 -4.57 27.84
CA THR A 42 20.85 -5.08 29.03
C THR A 42 20.16 -4.69 30.35
N SER A 43 19.49 -3.53 30.38
CA SER A 43 18.78 -3.03 31.56
C SER A 43 17.44 -3.76 31.78
N PRO A 44 17.19 -4.36 32.97
CA PRO A 44 15.93 -5.05 33.26
C PRO A 44 14.68 -4.17 33.12
N MET A 45 14.78 -2.90 33.55
CA MET A 45 13.67 -1.95 33.45
C MET A 45 13.35 -1.61 32.01
N VAL A 46 14.38 -1.38 31.18
CA VAL A 46 14.19 -1.14 29.74
C VAL A 46 13.59 -2.38 29.07
N ARG A 47 14.05 -3.57 29.43
CA ARG A 47 13.53 -4.83 28.90
C ARG A 47 12.04 -5.01 29.19
N ASP A 48 11.57 -4.64 30.37
CA ASP A 48 10.15 -4.74 30.75
C ASP A 48 9.27 -3.79 29.93
N VAL A 49 9.72 -2.53 29.76
CA VAL A 49 9.02 -1.55 28.92
C VAL A 49 8.94 -2.02 27.46
N LEU A 50 10.05 -2.49 26.89
CA LEU A 50 10.10 -3.00 25.52
C LEU A 50 9.19 -4.22 25.32
N LYS A 51 9.11 -5.14 26.31
CA LYS A 51 8.16 -6.27 26.27
C LYS A 51 6.71 -5.78 26.22
N LYS A 52 6.37 -4.80 27.05
CA LYS A 52 5.02 -4.22 27.05
C LYS A 52 4.68 -3.61 25.69
N HIS A 53 5.59 -2.82 25.12
CA HIS A 53 5.37 -2.22 23.80
C HIS A 53 5.29 -3.28 22.70
N LEU A 54 6.12 -4.31 22.73
CA LEU A 54 6.06 -5.42 21.77
C LEU A 54 4.68 -6.08 21.80
N ASN A 55 4.17 -6.41 22.98
CA ASN A 55 2.84 -7.02 23.13
C ASN A 55 1.73 -6.11 22.58
N GLN A 56 1.76 -4.81 22.90
CA GLN A 56 0.80 -3.83 22.38
C GLN A 56 0.85 -3.72 20.85
N ASN A 57 2.04 -3.80 20.24
CA ASN A 57 2.20 -3.77 18.79
C ASN A 57 1.72 -5.06 18.13
N ILE A 58 1.87 -6.22 18.78
CA ILE A 58 1.30 -7.48 18.30
C ILE A 58 -0.23 -7.42 18.29
N ASP A 59 -0.84 -6.91 19.36
CA ASP A 59 -2.30 -6.74 19.44
C ASP A 59 -2.82 -5.77 18.37
N LEU A 60 -2.13 -4.63 18.19
CA LEU A 60 -2.44 -3.66 17.13
C LEU A 60 -2.33 -4.28 15.73
N GLN A 61 -1.25 -5.02 15.46
CA GLN A 61 -1.07 -5.72 14.19
C GLN A 61 -2.23 -6.69 13.92
N GLY A 62 -2.69 -7.41 14.94
CA GLY A 62 -3.82 -8.32 14.85
C GLY A 62 -5.12 -7.62 14.45
N GLN A 63 -5.37 -6.43 15.01
CA GLN A 63 -6.53 -5.61 14.64
C GLN A 63 -6.44 -5.10 13.19
N ILE A 64 -5.27 -4.61 12.78
CA ILE A 64 -5.04 -4.13 11.40
C ILE A 64 -5.22 -5.28 10.40
N VAL A 65 -4.65 -6.46 10.67
CA VAL A 65 -4.80 -7.65 9.81
C VAL A 65 -6.27 -8.04 9.68
N SER A 66 -6.99 -8.10 10.81
CA SER A 66 -8.42 -8.45 10.81
C SER A 66 -9.24 -7.48 9.97
N TYR A 67 -8.98 -6.18 10.12
CA TYR A 67 -9.62 -5.14 9.32
C TYR A 67 -9.28 -5.26 7.82
N ALA A 68 -7.99 -5.39 7.50
CA ALA A 68 -7.50 -5.50 6.13
C ALA A 68 -8.06 -6.74 5.42
N MET A 69 -8.23 -7.84 6.13
CA MET A 69 -8.88 -9.04 5.60
C MET A 69 -10.39 -8.84 5.40
N ALA A 70 -11.09 -8.25 6.36
CA ALA A 70 -12.52 -7.98 6.26
C ALA A 70 -12.87 -7.07 5.08
N GLN A 71 -12.03 -6.07 4.78
CA GLN A 71 -12.18 -5.17 3.64
C GLN A 71 -11.65 -5.75 2.31
N GLY A 72 -11.04 -6.94 2.32
CA GLY A 72 -10.41 -7.54 1.13
C GLY A 72 -9.13 -6.82 0.67
N TYR A 73 -8.52 -6.01 1.52
CA TYR A 73 -7.27 -5.31 1.24
C TYR A 73 -6.06 -6.23 1.35
N TYR A 74 -6.13 -7.25 2.21
CA TYR A 74 -5.05 -8.19 2.46
C TYR A 74 -5.55 -9.64 2.46
N ARG A 75 -4.86 -10.51 1.69
CA ARG A 75 -5.21 -11.93 1.54
C ARG A 75 -4.08 -12.86 2.00
N PRO A 76 -3.84 -13.01 3.33
CA PRO A 76 -2.70 -13.80 3.83
C PRO A 76 -2.80 -15.29 3.51
N TYR A 77 -4.01 -15.83 3.36
CA TYR A 77 -4.23 -17.26 3.06
C TYR A 77 -4.21 -17.58 1.56
N ASN A 78 -4.18 -16.56 0.69
CA ASN A 78 -4.09 -16.74 -0.76
C ASN A 78 -3.06 -15.76 -1.37
N PRO A 79 -1.76 -15.99 -1.14
CA PRO A 79 -0.71 -15.08 -1.59
C PRO A 79 -0.65 -14.96 -3.12
N SER A 80 -1.01 -15.99 -3.87
CA SER A 80 -1.04 -15.94 -5.33
C SER A 80 -2.07 -14.92 -5.85
N GLU A 81 -3.25 -14.86 -5.24
CA GLU A 81 -4.26 -13.85 -5.60
C GLU A 81 -3.80 -12.44 -5.21
N GLN A 82 -3.17 -12.29 -4.05
CA GLN A 82 -2.60 -11.00 -3.61
C GLN A 82 -1.55 -10.49 -4.61
N ILE A 83 -0.61 -11.36 -5.02
CA ILE A 83 0.45 -11.02 -5.98
C ILE A 83 -0.16 -10.59 -7.33
N ASN A 84 -1.18 -11.29 -7.82
CA ASN A 84 -1.81 -10.94 -9.09
C ASN A 84 -2.49 -9.56 -9.03
N ASP A 85 -3.12 -9.21 -7.91
CA ASP A 85 -3.71 -7.89 -7.74
C ASP A 85 -2.66 -6.79 -7.59
N ASP A 86 -1.56 -7.07 -6.89
CA ASP A 86 -0.44 -6.15 -6.74
C ASP A 86 0.27 -5.90 -8.09
N LEU A 87 0.42 -6.92 -8.93
CA LEU A 87 0.95 -6.80 -10.29
C LEU A 87 0.06 -5.92 -11.18
N LYS A 88 -1.26 -6.10 -11.14
CA LYS A 88 -2.21 -5.23 -11.89
C LYS A 88 -2.11 -3.77 -11.45
N LYS A 89 -1.96 -3.53 -10.14
CA LYS A 89 -1.77 -2.19 -9.59
C LYS A 89 -0.46 -1.58 -10.07
N ALA A 90 0.63 -2.34 -10.06
CA ALA A 90 1.93 -1.89 -10.55
C ALA A 90 1.87 -1.52 -12.04
N ASP A 91 1.22 -2.35 -12.85
CA ASP A 91 1.01 -2.11 -14.29
C ASP A 91 0.20 -0.83 -14.54
N THR A 92 -0.91 -0.66 -13.82
CA THR A 92 -1.72 0.57 -13.86
C THR A 92 -0.90 1.81 -13.49
N SER A 93 0.00 1.70 -12.50
CA SER A 93 0.86 2.80 -12.08
C SER A 93 1.90 3.19 -13.15
N LEU A 94 2.43 2.22 -13.90
CA LEU A 94 3.36 2.46 -15.02
C LEU A 94 2.66 3.10 -16.24
N ASP A 95 1.37 2.85 -16.40
CA ASP A 95 0.56 3.48 -17.44
C ASP A 95 0.15 4.91 -17.11
N LEU A 96 0.00 5.23 -15.83
CA LEU A 96 -0.39 6.55 -15.32
C LEU A 96 0.76 7.55 -15.16
N GLU A 97 1.97 7.27 -15.63
CA GLU A 97 3.11 8.17 -15.42
C GLU A 97 2.82 9.60 -15.93
N ALA A 98 3.05 10.58 -15.06
CA ALA A 98 2.68 11.99 -15.25
C ALA A 98 3.24 12.62 -16.55
N TRP A 99 4.35 12.11 -17.09
CA TRP A 99 4.91 12.56 -18.37
C TRP A 99 4.09 12.10 -19.57
N LYS A 100 3.38 10.96 -19.51
CA LYS A 100 2.44 10.52 -20.57
C LYS A 100 1.18 11.40 -20.60
N LEU A 101 0.76 11.92 -19.44
CA LEU A 101 -0.33 12.88 -19.32
C LEU A 101 0.08 14.26 -19.84
N GLN A 102 1.30 14.73 -19.56
CA GLN A 102 1.82 16.01 -20.07
C GLN A 102 2.18 15.98 -21.56
N ALA A 103 2.74 14.88 -22.08
CA ALA A 103 3.09 14.74 -23.49
C ALA A 103 1.87 14.64 -24.42
N GLY A 104 0.70 14.26 -23.90
CA GLY A 104 -0.53 14.10 -24.69
C GLY A 104 -1.09 15.42 -25.24
N GLU A 105 -0.94 16.53 -24.51
CA GLU A 105 -1.48 17.84 -24.92
C GLU A 105 -0.52 18.66 -25.77
N GLU A 106 0.79 18.64 -25.47
CA GLU A 106 1.78 19.46 -26.22
C GLU A 106 2.27 18.81 -27.52
N PHE A 107 2.29 17.47 -27.63
CA PHE A 107 2.95 16.79 -28.77
C PHE A 107 2.00 16.14 -29.79
N PHE A 108 0.81 15.69 -29.40
CA PHE A 108 -0.03 14.85 -30.28
C PHE A 108 -1.34 15.49 -30.77
N GLY A 109 -1.72 16.67 -30.26
CA GLY A 109 -3.01 17.29 -30.56
C GLY A 109 -4.20 16.44 -30.09
N SER A 110 -5.43 16.98 -30.19
CA SER A 110 -6.66 16.35 -29.67
C SER A 110 -6.70 14.84 -29.93
N LYS A 111 -6.80 14.05 -28.83
CA LYS A 111 -6.77 12.58 -28.83
C LYS A 111 -7.62 12.03 -29.97
N ARG A 112 -6.99 11.39 -30.96
CA ARG A 112 -7.70 10.57 -31.95
C ARG A 112 -7.81 9.17 -31.37
N ASP A 113 -9.04 8.65 -31.33
CA ASP A 113 -9.34 7.29 -30.92
C ASP A 113 -8.44 6.30 -31.66
N THR A 114 -7.45 5.72 -30.97
CA THR A 114 -6.68 4.61 -31.52
C THR A 114 -7.19 3.31 -30.91
N PRO A 115 -7.56 2.31 -31.74
CA PRO A 115 -8.02 1.03 -31.26
C PRO A 115 -6.83 0.24 -30.71
N ILE A 116 -6.97 -0.27 -29.49
CA ILE A 116 -5.94 -1.04 -28.80
C ILE A 116 -5.71 -2.34 -29.58
N VAL A 117 -4.56 -2.47 -30.25
CA VAL A 117 -4.08 -3.74 -30.80
C VAL A 117 -3.32 -4.47 -29.69
N ARG A 118 -3.90 -5.55 -29.18
CA ARG A 118 -3.21 -6.48 -28.28
C ARG A 118 -2.29 -7.39 -29.10
N SER A 119 -1.04 -7.51 -28.69
CA SER A 119 -0.16 -8.65 -28.98
C SER A 119 0.20 -9.34 -27.68
#